data_AF-A0A9E1RM89-F1
#
_entry.id   AF-A0A9E1RM89-F1
#
_cell.length_a   1.000
_cell.length_b   1.000
_cell.length_c   1.000
_cell.angle_alpha   90.00
_cell.angle_beta   90.00
_cell.angle_gamma   90.00
#
_symmetry.space_group_name_H-M   'P 1'
#
loop_
_entity.id
_entity.type
_entity.pdbx_description
1 polymer ?
#
loop_
_entity_poly.entity_id
_entity_poly.type
_entity_poly.pdbx_seq_one_letter_code
_entity_poly.pdbx_strand_id
1 'polypeptide(L)' 'LPLFTADGTTLRYENARRVSGPDNVTEIHDAVFTKPDGRIVRIDICVVVQFNNDGKIIRVDEYLDSAAAAGLMS' A
#
# COMPACT_ATOMS: atom_id res chain seq x y z
N LEU A 1 11.09 -5.93 -5.80
CA LEU A 1 11.39 -7.12 -4.98
C LEU A 1 10.24 -7.29 -4.00
N PRO A 2 9.76 -8.52 -3.75
CA PRO A 2 8.71 -8.72 -2.76
C PRO A 2 9.21 -8.31 -1.37
N LEU A 3 8.36 -7.58 -0.65
CA LEU A 3 8.54 -7.32 0.77
C LEU A 3 8.09 -8.57 1.54
N PHE A 4 8.81 -8.92 2.60
CA PHE A 4 8.48 -10.06 3.44
C PHE A 4 7.95 -9.58 4.78
N THR A 5 6.79 -10.10 5.17
CA THR A 5 6.24 -9.91 6.51
C THR A 5 6.73 -11.04 7.43
N ALA A 6 6.59 -10.83 8.74
CA ALA A 6 7.03 -11.79 9.75
C ALA A 6 6.31 -13.16 9.67
N ASP A 7 5.10 -13.20 9.09
CA ASP A 7 4.31 -14.43 8.91
C ASP A 7 4.62 -15.18 7.61
N GLY A 8 5.63 -14.74 6.84
CA GLY A 8 6.01 -15.35 5.57
C GLY A 8 5.13 -14.91 4.39
N THR A 9 4.18 -13.98 4.59
CA THR A 9 3.48 -13.34 3.48
C THR A 9 4.46 -12.52 2.65
N THR A 10 4.36 -12.62 1.33
CA THR A 10 5.07 -11.74 0.41
C THR A 10 4.14 -10.65 -0.11
N LEU A 11 4.63 -9.43 -0.22
CA LEU A 11 3.89 -8.29 -0.75
C LEU A 11 4.64 -7.72 -1.96
N ARG A 12 3.91 -7.45 -3.03
CA ARG A 12 4.39 -6.65 -4.16
C ARG A 12 3.35 -5.60 -4.54
N TYR A 13 3.84 -4.47 -5.03
CA TYR A 13 3.00 -3.42 -5.59
C TYR A 13 2.96 -3.53 -7.11
N GLU A 14 1.76 -3.48 -7.67
CA GLU A 14 1.52 -3.48 -9.11
C GLU A 14 0.77 -2.21 -9.52
N ASN A 15 0.86 -1.83 -10.80
CA ASN A 15 0.08 -0.76 -11.42
C ASN A 15 0.14 0.61 -10.71
N ALA A 16 1.26 0.91 -10.05
CA ALA A 16 1.44 2.17 -9.32
C ALA A 16 1.29 3.40 -10.23
N ARG A 17 0.42 4.31 -9.83
CA ARG A 17 0.18 5.62 -10.46
C ARG A 17 0.40 6.69 -9.41
N ARG A 18 1.10 7.75 -9.77
CA ARG A 18 1.46 8.84 -8.85
C ARG A 18 1.03 10.17 -9.41
N VAL A 19 0.44 11.00 -8.56
CA VAL A 19 0.19 12.42 -8.82
C VAL A 19 0.84 13.19 -7.69
N SER A 20 1.74 14.11 -8.03
CA SER A 20 2.49 14.90 -7.05
C SER A 20 2.22 16.38 -7.20
N GLY A 21 2.06 17.06 -6.07
CA GLY A 21 2.14 18.51 -5.93
C GLY A 21 3.43 18.93 -5.23
N PRO A 22 3.59 20.23 -4.91
CA PRO A 22 4.77 20.76 -4.23
C PRO A 22 5.00 20.16 -2.82
N ASP A 23 3.91 19.85 -2.11
CA ASP A 23 3.89 19.44 -0.70
C ASP A 23 3.10 18.16 -0.46
N ASN A 24 2.74 17.45 -1.53
CA ASN A 24 1.92 16.25 -1.45
C ASN A 24 2.22 15.25 -2.57
N VAL A 25 1.97 13.98 -2.27
CA VAL A 25 1.98 12.89 -3.24
C VAL A 25 0.75 12.03 -2.99
N THR A 26 -0.01 11.74 -4.03
CA THR A 26 -1.00 10.67 -4.04
C THR A 26 -0.46 9.51 -4.87
N GLU A 27 -0.45 8.32 -4.31
CA GLU A 27 -0.14 7.08 -5.01
C GLU A 27 -1.36 6.15 -5.00
N ILE A 28 -1.70 5.58 -6.15
CA ILE A 28 -2.68 4.50 -6.25
C ILE A 28 -1.95 3.27 -6.77
N HIS A 29 -2.08 2.13 -6.08
CA HIS A 29 -1.45 0.88 -6.49
C HIS A 29 -2.28 -0.34 -6.07
N ASP A 30 -1.95 -1.48 -6.65
CA ASP A 30 -2.50 -2.76 -6.22
C ASP A 30 -1.49 -3.43 -5.28
N ALA A 31 -1.88 -3.66 -4.03
CA ALA A 31 -1.11 -4.42 -3.07
C ALA A 31 -1.46 -5.91 -3.21
N VAL A 32 -0.51 -6.68 -3.72
CA VAL A 32 -0.70 -8.12 -3.96
C VAL A 32 0.07 -8.91 -2.92
N PHE A 33 -0.67 -9.53 -2.02
CA PHE A 33 -0.18 -10.37 -0.95
C PHE A 33 -0.25 -11.83 -1.38
N THR A 34 0.84 -12.59 -1.25
CA THR A 34 0.84 -14.04 -1.37
C THR A 34 1.15 -14.63 0.00
N LYS A 35 0.18 -15.33 0.58
CA LYS A 35 0.28 -16.03 1.86
C LYS A 35 1.19 -17.26 1.76
N PRO A 36 1.72 -17.79 2.88
CA PRO A 36 2.55 -19.00 2.87
C PRO A 36 1.86 -20.24 2.28
N ASP A 37 0.53 -20.30 2.37
CA ASP A 37 -0.32 -21.35 1.78
C ASP A 37 -0.56 -21.18 0.27
N GLY A 38 -0.02 -20.12 -0.33
CA GLY A 38 -0.16 -19.79 -1.75
C GLY A 38 -1.40 -18.94 -2.08
N ARG A 39 -2.28 -18.65 -1.12
CA ARG A 39 -3.44 -17.78 -1.33
C ARG A 39 -3.01 -16.37 -1.69
N ILE A 40 -3.70 -15.77 -2.66
CA ILE A 40 -3.45 -14.40 -3.11
C ILE A 40 -4.58 -13.49 -2.62
N VAL A 41 -4.21 -12.38 -1.99
CA VAL A 41 -5.11 -11.29 -1.64
C VAL A 41 -4.65 -10.04 -2.39
N ARG A 42 -5.54 -9.43 -3.19
CA ARG A 42 -5.28 -8.18 -3.91
C ARG A 42 -6.14 -7.08 -3.32
N ILE A 43 -5.53 -5.95 -3.01
CA ILE A 43 -6.20 -4.78 -2.45
C ILE A 43 -5.79 -3.56 -3.27
N ASP A 44 -6.79 -2.81 -3.74
CA ASP A 44 -6.55 -1.51 -4.37
C ASP A 44 -6.36 -0.48 -3.25
N ILE A 45 -5.22 0.20 -3.26
CA ILE A 45 -4.82 1.16 -2.22
C ILE A 45 -4.64 2.54 -2.83
N CYS A 46 -5.14 3.57 -2.15
CA CYS A 46 -4.80 4.97 -2.39
C CYS A 46 -4.08 5.53 -1.15
N VAL A 47 -2.82 5.93 -1.32
CA VAL A 47 -2.00 6.56 -0.28
C VAL A 47 -1.90 8.05 -0.58
N VAL A 48 -2.27 8.88 0.39
CA VAL A 48 -2.11 10.34 0.34
C VAL A 48 -1.05 10.74 1.35
N VAL A 49 0.04 11.34 0.88
CA VAL A 49 1.18 11.77 1.68
C VAL A 49 1.28 13.29 1.63
N GLN A 50 1.45 13.92 2.79
CA GLN A 50 1.73 15.35 2.92
C GLN A 50 3.11 15.57 3.51
N PHE A 51 3.80 16.60 3.03
CA PHE A 51 5.15 16.98 3.44
C PHE A 51 5.17 18.39 4.04
N ASN A 52 6.05 18.64 5.02
CA ASN A 52 6.36 20.00 5.45
C ASN A 52 7.40 20.67 4.51
N ASN A 53 7.76 21.91 4.81
CA ASN A 53 8.74 22.68 4.04
C ASN A 53 10.15 22.08 4.02
N ASP A 54 10.48 21.19 4.96
CA ASP A 54 11.76 20.47 5.01
C ASP A 54 11.72 19.14 4.21
N GLY A 55 10.62 18.91 3.49
CA GLY A 55 10.39 17.67 2.74
C GLY A 55 10.16 16.44 3.62
N LYS A 56 9.80 16.63 4.90
CA LYS A 56 9.47 15.53 5.83
C LYS A 56 7.99 15.21 5.77
N ILE A 57 7.67 13.93 5.76
CA ILE A 57 6.28 13.45 5.83
C ILE A 57 5.67 13.92 7.17
N ILE A 58 4.55 14.61 7.10
CA ILE A 58 3.78 15.07 8.27
C ILE A 58 2.43 14.38 8.39
N ARG A 59 1.94 13.77 7.32
CA ARG A 59 0.69 13.01 7.30
C ARG A 59 0.74 11.93 6.22
N VAL A 60 0.18 10.77 6.55
CA VAL A 60 -0.12 9.70 5.61
C VAL A 60 -1.55 9.24 5.89
N ASP A 61 -2.40 9.27 4.88
CA ASP A 61 -3.70 8.61 4.88
C ASP A 61 -3.65 7.45 3.88
N GLU A 62 -4.14 6.28 4.26
CA GLU A 62 -4.24 5.11 3.40
C GLU A 62 -5.71 4.70 3.30
N TYR A 63 -6.22 4.66 2.09
CA TYR A 63 -7.60 4.31 1.78
C TYR A 63 -7.62 3.00 0.99
N LEU A 64 -8.42 2.05 1.48
CA LEU A 64 -8.61 0.74 0.89
C LEU A 64 -10.01 0.19 1.23
N ASP A 65 -10.44 -0.83 0.51
CA ASP A 65 -11.62 -1.60 0.90
C ASP A 65 -11.28 -2.52 2.08
N SER A 66 -11.83 -2.21 3.26
CA SER A 66 -11.59 -2.99 4.48
C SER A 66 -12.13 -4.42 4.38
N ALA A 67 -13.14 -4.68 3.55
CA ALA A 67 -13.64 -6.03 3.30
C ALA A 67 -12.62 -6.85 2.50
N ALA A 68 -11.96 -6.25 1.51
CA ALA A 68 -10.86 -6.89 0.80
C ALA A 68 -9.67 -7.15 1.75
N ALA A 69 -9.35 -6.20 2.63
CA ALA A 69 -8.28 -6.35 3.62
C ALA A 69 -8.56 -7.41 4.69
N ALA A 70 -9.82 -7.73 5.00
CA ALA A 70 -10.16 -8.80 5.93
C ALA A 70 -9.57 -10.16 5.50
N GLY A 71 -9.35 -10.37 4.21
CA GLY A 71 -8.66 -11.54 3.67
C GLY A 71 -7.21 -11.70 4.17
N LEU A 72 -6.60 -10.67 4.75
CA LEU A 72 -5.25 -10.74 5.31
C LEU A 72 -5.19 -11.35 6.72
N MET A 73 -6.31 -11.35 7.47
CA MET A 73 -6.35 -11.78 8.88
C MET A 73 -6.64 -13.27 9.09
N SER A 74 -7.01 -13.99 8.01
CA SER A 74 -7.10 -15.45 7.96
C SER A 74 -5.76 -16.07 7.57
#